data_AF-A0A0E3RUK3-F1
#
_entry.id   AF-A0A0E3RUK3-F1
#
_cell.length_a   1.000
_cell.length_b   1.000
_cell.length_c   1.000
_cell.angle_alpha   90.00
_cell.angle_beta   90.00
_cell.angle_gamma   90.00
#
_symmetry.space_group_name_H-M   'P 1'
#
loop_
_entity.id
_entity.type
_entity.pdbx_description
1 polymer ?
#
loop_
_entity_poly.entity_id
_entity_poly.type
_entity_poly.pdbx_seq_one_letter_code
_entity_poly.pdbx_strand_id
1 'polypeptide(L)'
;MQGIQLDLISEAKISQMASMEKVRYIIDEVRKGKILVLEKGLNPMEEAKLIEMTMSAIQPDVFSGIEMQSYPANADSSLLGKFFKKQSSKRLTVIGPANQLKTLKKDRNLISALVSASK
;
A
#
# COMPACT_ATOMS: atom_id res chain seq x y z
N MET A 1 21.44 14.24 3.01
CA MET A 1 20.95 14.38 1.61
C MET A 1 19.47 14.70 1.68
N GLN A 2 18.97 15.67 0.92
CA GLN A 2 17.51 15.84 0.72
C GLN A 2 17.08 14.79 -0.31
N GLY A 3 16.18 13.89 0.06
CA GLY A 3 15.79 12.78 -0.78
C GLY A 3 14.53 12.11 -0.27
N ILE A 4 13.91 11.33 -1.14
CA ILE A 4 12.74 10.52 -0.83
C ILE A 4 13.25 9.11 -0.53
N GLN A 5 12.82 8.53 0.59
CA GLN A 5 13.09 7.13 0.90
C GLN A 5 12.00 6.23 0.30
N LEU A 6 12.44 5.26 -0.50
CA LEU A 6 11.60 4.22 -1.10
C LEU A 6 12.02 2.84 -0.56
N ASP A 7 11.18 2.23 0.25
CA ASP A 7 11.43 0.92 0.84
C ASP A 7 10.62 -0.16 0.08
N LEU A 8 11.32 -1.12 -0.52
CA LEU A 8 10.70 -2.30 -1.13
C LEU A 8 10.56 -3.40 -0.08
N ILE A 9 9.32 -3.78 0.21
CA ILE A 9 8.99 -4.71 1.29
C ILE A 9 8.59 -6.05 0.69
N SER A 10 9.36 -7.09 1.03
CA SER A 10 9.12 -8.43 0.54
C SER A 10 7.84 -9.05 1.10
N GLU A 11 7.25 -9.98 0.33
CA GLU A 11 6.11 -10.76 0.79
C GLU A 11 6.41 -11.49 2.10
N ALA A 12 7.63 -11.99 2.26
CA ALA A 12 8.05 -12.74 3.45
C ALA A 12 7.93 -11.88 4.72
N LYS A 13 8.39 -10.62 4.67
CA LYS A 13 8.31 -9.70 5.81
C LYS A 13 6.87 -9.35 6.16
N ILE A 14 6.07 -8.95 5.16
CA ILE A 14 4.66 -8.60 5.40
C ILE A 14 3.86 -9.80 5.89
N SER A 15 4.10 -11.00 5.35
CA SER A 15 3.30 -12.19 5.70
C SER A 15 3.56 -12.71 7.11
N GLN A 16 4.66 -12.33 7.76
CA GLN A 16 4.96 -12.67 9.15
C GLN A 16 4.22 -11.79 10.16
N MET A 17 3.76 -10.61 9.76
CA MET A 17 3.05 -9.68 10.62
C MET A 17 1.58 -10.08 10.76
N ALA A 18 1.01 -9.89 11.95
CA ALA A 18 -0.44 -9.96 12.14
C ALA A 18 -1.15 -8.81 11.41
N SER A 19 -2.43 -8.94 11.07
CA SER A 19 -3.17 -7.93 10.30
C SER A 19 -3.07 -6.51 10.89
N MET A 20 -3.26 -6.38 12.21
CA MET A 20 -3.14 -5.09 12.90
C MET A 20 -1.70 -4.56 12.97
N GLU A 21 -0.72 -5.46 13.04
CA GLU A 21 0.70 -5.10 13.04
C GLU A 21 1.11 -4.53 11.68
N LYS A 22 0.65 -5.13 10.56
CA LYS A 22 0.88 -4.60 9.21
C LYS A 22 0.36 -3.18 9.06
N VAL A 23 -0.88 -2.94 9.50
CA VAL A 23 -1.52 -1.63 9.40
C VAL A 23 -0.73 -0.58 10.19
N ARG A 24 -0.33 -0.89 11.43
CA ARG A 24 0.48 0.01 12.27
C ARG A 24 1.84 0.27 11.64
N TYR A 25 2.53 -0.78 11.19
CA TYR A 25 3.81 -0.67 10.50
C TYR A 25 3.72 0.30 9.30
N ILE A 26 2.70 0.16 8.45
CA ILE A 26 2.52 1.04 7.29
C ILE A 26 2.30 2.49 7.73
N ILE A 27 1.40 2.74 8.68
CA ILE A 27 1.12 4.10 9.17
C ILE A 27 2.38 4.74 9.75
N ASP A 28 3.12 4.00 10.58
CA ASP A 28 4.31 4.51 11.25
C ASP A 28 5.45 4.84 10.28
N GLU A 29 5.66 4.00 9.28
CA GLU A 29 6.70 4.23 8.27
C GLU A 29 6.32 5.37 7.31
N VAL A 30 5.06 5.42 6.87
CA VAL A 30 4.57 6.51 6.01
C VAL A 30 4.59 7.85 6.75
N ARG A 31 4.29 7.87 8.06
CA ARG A 31 4.42 9.07 8.90
C ARG A 31 5.86 9.61 8.95
N LYS A 32 6.87 8.75 8.80
CA LYS A 32 8.29 9.15 8.69
C LYS A 32 8.66 9.69 7.30
N GLY A 33 7.70 9.88 6.40
CA GLY A 33 7.93 10.35 5.04
C GLY A 33 8.39 9.26 4.07
N LYS A 34 8.25 7.98 4.43
CA LYS A 34 8.68 6.87 3.58
C LYS A 34 7.59 6.49 2.58
N ILE A 35 8.02 6.06 1.40
CA ILE A 35 7.16 5.38 0.42
C ILE A 35 7.48 3.90 0.48
N LEU A 36 6.44 3.08 0.60
CA LEU A 36 6.53 1.62 0.69
C LEU A 36 6.03 0.99 -0.60
N VAL A 37 6.77 0.01 -1.11
CA VAL A 37 6.34 -0.88 -2.20
C VAL A 37 6.24 -2.29 -1.65
N LEU A 38 5.02 -2.79 -1.46
CA LEU A 38 4.77 -4.13 -0.94
C LEU A 38 4.67 -5.12 -2.10
N GLU A 39 5.49 -6.17 -2.11
CA GLU A 39 5.37 -7.27 -3.08
C GLU A 39 4.03 -8.00 -2.96
N LYS A 40 3.52 -8.08 -1.73
CA LYS A 40 2.18 -8.55 -1.41
C LYS A 40 1.44 -7.46 -0.66
N GLY A 41 0.44 -6.91 -1.33
CA GLY A 41 -0.47 -5.93 -0.78
C GLY A 41 -1.33 -6.47 0.35
N LEU A 42 -2.11 -5.56 0.90
CA LEU A 42 -3.08 -5.83 1.95
C LEU A 42 -4.29 -6.59 1.40
N ASN A 43 -4.87 -7.45 2.21
CA ASN A 43 -6.18 -8.02 1.92
C ASN A 43 -7.28 -6.95 2.14
N PRO A 44 -8.52 -7.15 1.64
CA PRO A 44 -9.57 -6.13 1.74
C PRO A 44 -9.89 -5.67 3.17
N MET A 45 -9.79 -6.55 4.17
CA MET A 45 -10.03 -6.18 5.56
C MET A 45 -8.88 -5.34 6.13
N GLU A 46 -7.63 -5.68 5.77
CA GLU A 46 -6.44 -4.90 6.12
C GLU A 46 -6.46 -3.52 5.44
N GLU A 47 -6.82 -3.44 4.15
CA GLU A 47 -6.97 -2.16 3.42
C GLU A 47 -8.03 -1.27 4.08
N ALA A 48 -9.21 -1.82 4.40
CA ALA A 48 -10.26 -1.08 5.10
C ALA A 48 -9.80 -0.56 6.47
N LYS A 49 -9.07 -1.40 7.23
CA LYS A 49 -8.57 -0.99 8.55
C LYS A 49 -7.48 0.07 8.45
N LEU A 50 -6.63 0.00 7.43
CA LEU A 50 -5.63 1.01 7.14
C LEU A 50 -6.28 2.36 6.83
N ILE A 51 -7.33 2.38 6.02
CA ILE A 51 -8.10 3.61 5.72
C ILE A 51 -8.71 4.17 7.02
N GLU A 52 -9.43 3.36 7.78
CA GLU A 52 -10.07 3.76 9.04
C GLU A 52 -9.06 4.36 10.03
N MET A 53 -7.96 3.65 10.30
CA MET A 53 -6.94 4.12 11.23
C MET A 53 -6.20 5.35 10.72
N THR A 54 -5.98 5.47 9.41
CA THR A 54 -5.39 6.66 8.81
C THR A 54 -6.29 7.86 9.06
N MET A 55 -7.60 7.77 8.81
CA MET A 55 -8.54 8.86 9.05
C MET A 55 -8.51 9.35 10.51
N SER A 56 -8.44 8.43 11.47
CA SER A 56 -8.31 8.79 12.90
C SER A 56 -6.94 9.36 13.27
N ALA A 57 -5.89 9.11 12.47
CA ALA A 57 -4.53 9.52 12.74
C ALA A 57 -4.11 10.81 12.02
N ILE A 58 -4.88 11.29 11.04
CA ILE A 58 -4.59 12.52 10.30
C ILE A 58 -4.48 13.71 11.26
N GLN A 59 -3.38 14.43 11.14
CA GLN A 59 -3.10 15.67 11.84
C GLN A 59 -2.47 16.60 10.80
N PRO A 60 -3.15 17.67 10.33
CA PRO A 60 -2.74 18.40 9.13
C PRO A 60 -1.26 18.80 9.08
N ASP A 61 -0.68 19.18 10.21
CA ASP A 61 0.71 19.65 10.30
C ASP A 61 1.75 18.52 10.47
N VAL A 62 1.31 17.29 10.78
CA VAL A 62 2.19 16.16 11.16
C VAL A 62 2.01 14.96 10.23
N PHE A 63 0.79 14.66 9.83
CA PHE A 63 0.44 13.51 9.00
C PHE A 63 -0.78 13.83 8.13
N SER A 64 -0.53 14.02 6.84
CA SER A 64 -1.53 14.35 5.81
C SER A 64 -2.42 13.16 5.40
N GLY A 65 -2.11 11.96 5.88
CA GLY A 65 -2.75 10.71 5.48
C GLY A 65 -1.89 9.92 4.49
N ILE A 66 -2.51 8.98 3.78
CA ILE A 66 -1.83 8.07 2.86
C ILE A 66 -2.43 8.15 1.45
N GLU A 67 -1.59 7.95 0.45
CA GLU A 67 -1.97 7.57 -0.92
C GLU A 67 -1.60 6.10 -1.09
N MET A 68 -2.54 5.26 -1.58
CA MET A 68 -2.33 3.82 -1.78
C MET A 68 -2.86 3.34 -3.12
N GLN A 69 -2.08 2.56 -3.85
CA GLN A 69 -2.52 1.86 -5.06
C GLN A 69 -1.95 0.44 -5.16
N SER A 70 -2.84 -0.52 -5.42
CA SER A 70 -2.52 -1.93 -5.64
C SER A 70 -2.92 -2.36 -7.05
N TYR A 71 -2.14 -3.20 -7.73
CA TYR A 71 -2.58 -3.85 -8.99
C TYR A 71 -3.96 -4.51 -8.81
N PRO A 72 -4.81 -4.62 -9.84
CA PRO A 72 -6.06 -5.35 -9.71
C PRO A 72 -5.78 -6.80 -9.32
N ALA A 73 -6.62 -7.37 -8.45
CA ALA A 73 -6.60 -8.82 -8.24
C ALA A 73 -6.95 -9.47 -9.59
N ASN A 74 -6.18 -10.48 -10.03
CA ASN A 74 -6.45 -11.18 -11.29
C ASN A 74 -7.91 -11.65 -11.30
N ALA A 75 -8.72 -11.04 -12.17
CA ALA A 75 -10.08 -11.43 -12.44
C ALA A 75 -10.08 -12.60 -13.43
N ASP A 76 -9.56 -13.76 -13.01
CA ASP A 76 -9.81 -15.00 -13.77
C ASP A 76 -11.26 -15.41 -13.47
N SER A 77 -12.17 -14.87 -14.28
CA SER A 77 -13.61 -15.07 -14.30
C SER A 77 -14.04 -16.42 -14.91
N SER A 78 -13.20 -17.45 -14.87
CA SER A 78 -13.63 -18.80 -15.22
C SER A 78 -14.28 -19.45 -14.01
N LEU A 79 -15.58 -19.79 -14.15
CA LEU A 79 -16.38 -20.50 -13.14
C LEU A 79 -15.76 -21.83 -12.67
N LEU A 80 -14.82 -22.39 -13.44
CA LEU A 80 -14.02 -23.59 -13.11
C LEU A 80 -12.81 -23.32 -12.18
N GLY A 81 -12.39 -22.05 -12.00
CA GLY A 81 -11.25 -21.67 -11.16
C GLY A 81 -11.57 -21.58 -9.65
N LYS A 82 -12.85 -21.61 -9.27
CA LYS A 82 -13.30 -21.45 -7.88
C LYS A 82 -12.95 -22.63 -6.96
N PHE A 83 -12.72 -23.82 -7.51
CA PHE A 83 -12.38 -25.00 -6.72
C PHE A 83 -10.88 -25.13 -6.39
N PHE A 84 -10.00 -24.36 -7.05
CA PHE A 84 -8.54 -24.55 -6.93
C PHE A 84 -7.71 -23.32 -6.51
N LYS A 85 -8.27 -22.13 -6.31
CA LYS A 85 -7.45 -20.94 -6.01
C LYS A 85 -7.89 -20.17 -4.77
N LYS A 86 -7.42 -20.67 -3.62
CA LYS A 86 -7.20 -19.87 -2.40
C LYS A 86 -5.88 -19.09 -2.45
N GLN A 87 -5.35 -18.81 -3.65
CA GLN A 87 -4.16 -17.99 -3.81
C GLN A 87 -4.62 -16.54 -3.80
N SER A 88 -4.43 -15.87 -2.66
CA SER A 88 -4.39 -14.41 -2.60
C SER A 88 -3.51 -13.94 -3.75
N SER A 89 -4.09 -13.32 -4.77
CA SER A 89 -3.28 -12.77 -5.85
C SER A 89 -2.29 -11.81 -5.21
N LYS A 90 -1.00 -12.05 -5.42
CA LYS A 90 0.06 -11.17 -4.92
C LYS A 90 -0.10 -9.87 -5.70
N ARG A 91 -0.64 -8.85 -5.04
CA ARG A 91 -0.87 -7.53 -5.65
C ARG A 91 0.27 -6.65 -5.20
N LEU A 92 1.15 -6.24 -6.11
CA LEU A 92 2.12 -5.22 -5.77
C LEU A 92 1.35 -3.94 -5.41
N THR A 93 1.74 -3.34 -4.28
CA THR A 93 1.05 -2.17 -3.71
C THR A 93 2.07 -1.08 -3.40
N VAL A 94 1.77 0.15 -3.82
CA VAL A 94 2.54 1.35 -3.47
C VAL A 94 1.73 2.13 -2.43
N ILE A 95 2.38 2.54 -1.34
CA ILE A 95 1.78 3.32 -0.24
C ILE A 95 2.74 4.44 0.15
N GLY A 96 2.26 5.67 0.31
CA GLY A 96 3.11 6.79 0.74
C GLY A 96 2.31 7.96 1.31
N PRO A 97 2.98 9.04 1.73
CA PRO A 97 2.32 10.19 2.33
C PRO A 97 1.47 10.93 1.29
N ALA A 98 0.24 11.29 1.63
CA ALA A 98 -0.70 11.90 0.68
C ALA A 98 -0.22 13.25 0.10
N ASN A 99 0.66 13.96 0.81
CA ASN A 99 1.27 15.21 0.34
C ASN A 99 2.55 15.02 -0.49
N GLN A 100 3.10 13.80 -0.56
CA GLN A 100 4.36 13.52 -1.27
C GLN A 100 4.18 12.57 -2.45
N LEU A 101 3.22 11.63 -2.35
CA LEU A 101 2.93 10.63 -3.38
C LEU A 101 1.60 10.95 -4.06
N LYS A 102 1.60 11.00 -5.40
CA LYS A 102 0.38 11.14 -6.19
C LYS A 102 0.36 10.14 -7.33
N THR A 103 -0.68 9.31 -7.40
CA THR A 103 -0.85 8.40 -8.54
C THR A 103 -1.24 9.18 -9.80
N LEU A 104 -0.52 8.97 -10.89
CA LEU A 104 -0.83 9.56 -12.21
C LEU A 104 -1.70 8.64 -13.04
N LYS A 105 -1.37 7.35 -13.06
CA LYS A 105 -2.09 6.33 -13.85
C LYS A 105 -1.97 4.98 -13.19
N LYS A 106 -3.03 4.19 -13.32
CA LYS A 106 -3.07 2.78 -12.96
C LYS A 106 -3.78 1.99 -14.05
N ASP A 107 -3.14 0.92 -14.51
CA ASP A 107 -3.77 -0.11 -15.32
C ASP A 107 -3.38 -1.52 -14.80
N ARG A 108 -3.59 -2.56 -15.61
CA ARG A 108 -3.33 -3.94 -15.19
C ARG A 108 -1.84 -4.22 -14.96
N ASN A 109 -0.95 -3.51 -15.67
CA ASN A 109 0.49 -3.81 -15.70
C ASN A 109 1.36 -2.60 -15.31
N LEU A 110 0.80 -1.40 -15.20
CA LEU A 110 1.51 -0.19 -14.80
C LEU A 110 0.82 0.52 -13.62
N ILE A 111 1.61 0.85 -12.60
CA ILE A 111 1.31 1.90 -11.64
C ILE A 111 2.33 3.02 -11.88
N SER A 112 1.85 4.19 -12.29
CA SER A 112 2.67 5.40 -12.46
C SER A 112 2.32 6.39 -11.37
N ALA A 113 3.32 6.84 -10.62
CA ALA A 113 3.16 7.79 -9.53
C ALA A 113 4.22 8.89 -9.62
N LEU A 114 3.82 10.10 -9.28
CA LEU A 114 4.71 11.24 -9.09
C LEU A 114 5.09 11.31 -7.62
N VAL A 115 6.37 11.54 -7.36
CA VAL A 115 6.86 11.78 -6.00
C VAL A 115 7.45 13.16 -5.90
N SER A 116 6.98 13.92 -4.91
CA SER A 116 7.46 15.26 -4.59
C SER A 116 8.41 15.18 -3.41
N ALA A 117 9.64 15.66 -3.60
CA ALA A 117 10.53 15.97 -2.49
C ALA A 117 10.09 17.32 -1.91
N SER A 118 8.92 17.38 -1.26
CA SER A 118 8.51 18.63 -0.60
C SER A 118 9.40 18.87 0.61
N LYS A 119 9.94 20.09 0.70
CA LYS A 119 10.38 20.71 1.96
C LYS A 119 9.21 20.86 2.93
#